data_AF-A0A239ST25-F1
#
_entry.id   AF-A0A239ST25-F1
#
_cell.length_a   1.000
_cell.length_b   1.000
_cell.length_c   1.000
_cell.angle_alpha   90.00
_cell.angle_beta   90.00
_cell.angle_gamma   90.00
#
_symmetry.space_group_name_H-M   'P 1'
#
loop_
_entity.id
_entity.type
_entity.pdbx_description
1 polymer ?
#
loop_
_entity_poly.entity_id
_entity_poly.type
_entity_poly.pdbx_seq_one_letter_code
_entity_poly.pdbx_strand_id
1 'polypeptide(L)'
;MVNKVTKPKKLVSQLVSDMKVSRGITFNYMGESIAIDYLSNINNYLRTAAYRKNYQKYQKGPKKGKYLNLDFSYLVEMSVLDMHYRFLIQKMCSDIEHSMCVQLIRDIENDSTTDGYDLVHDFFTKYPKEIKKIQSTIASPHTESPLEILYNTNNESIWKRLS
;
A
#
# COMPACT_ATOMS: atom_id res chain seq x y z
N MET A 1 13.03 16.54 29.62
CA MET A 1 12.06 15.49 29.25
C MET A 1 12.77 14.43 28.42
N VAL A 2 13.17 13.30 29.03
CA VAL A 2 13.89 12.21 28.34
C VAL A 2 12.95 11.01 28.22
N ASN A 3 12.14 10.98 27.15
CA ASN A 3 11.13 9.94 26.91
C ASN A 3 11.50 8.98 25.76
N LYS A 4 12.79 8.84 25.46
CA LYS A 4 13.27 7.81 24.52
C LYS A 4 14.00 6.73 25.31
N VAL A 5 13.25 5.83 25.93
CA VAL A 5 13.81 4.55 26.40
C VAL A 5 14.40 3.87 25.16
N THR A 6 15.72 3.84 25.05
CA THR A 6 16.44 3.22 23.95
C THR A 6 16.18 1.73 23.99
N LYS A 7 15.15 1.27 23.26
CA LYS A 7 14.90 -0.17 23.08
C LYS A 7 16.11 -0.74 22.32
N PRO A 8 16.81 -1.73 22.88
CA PRO A 8 17.98 -2.30 22.23
C PRO A 8 17.59 -2.92 20.88
N LYS A 9 18.46 -2.77 19.88
CA LYS A 9 18.30 -3.43 18.59
C LYS A 9 18.34 -4.94 18.83
N LYS A 10 17.25 -5.64 18.51
CA LYS A 10 17.17 -7.10 18.61
C LYS A 10 17.46 -7.73 17.26
N LEU A 11 18.24 -8.79 17.28
CA LEU A 11 18.41 -9.66 16.11
C LEU A 11 17.12 -10.44 15.86
N VAL A 12 16.91 -10.90 14.63
CA VAL A 12 15.71 -11.65 14.25
C VAL A 12 15.56 -12.93 15.09
N SER A 13 16.66 -13.63 15.37
CA SER A 13 16.68 -14.78 16.29
C SER A 13 16.16 -14.42 17.68
N GLN A 14 16.61 -13.30 18.25
CA GLN A 14 16.13 -12.81 19.54
C GLN A 14 14.64 -12.45 19.52
N LEU A 15 14.16 -11.90 18.40
CA LEU A 15 12.73 -11.60 18.21
C LEU A 15 11.89 -12.88 18.19
N VAL A 16 12.35 -13.93 17.52
CA VAL A 16 11.69 -15.24 17.48
C VAL A 16 11.65 -15.88 18.87
N SER A 17 12.77 -15.87 19.60
CA SER A 17 12.81 -16.35 20.99
C SER A 17 11.87 -15.56 21.90
N ASP A 18 11.80 -14.23 21.74
CA ASP A 18 10.86 -13.39 22.49
C ASP A 18 9.39 -13.69 22.16
N MET A 19 9.08 -13.97 20.89
CA MET A 19 7.74 -14.39 20.47
C MET A 19 7.32 -15.67 21.18
N LYS A 20 8.23 -16.64 21.25
CA LYS A 20 7.99 -17.92 21.93
C LYS A 20 7.85 -17.76 23.43
N VAL A 21 8.87 -17.21 24.09
CA VAL A 21 8.97 -17.20 25.56
C VAL A 21 8.05 -16.14 26.18
N SER A 22 8.18 -14.89 25.73
CA SER A 22 7.51 -13.75 26.35
C SER A 22 6.06 -13.62 25.91
N ARG A 23 5.76 -13.94 24.64
CA ARG A 23 4.41 -13.76 24.07
C ARG A 23 3.59 -15.05 24.01
N GLY A 24 4.22 -16.21 24.20
CA GLY A 24 3.55 -17.52 24.16
C GLY A 24 3.09 -17.93 22.77
N ILE A 25 3.78 -17.46 21.73
CA ILE A 25 3.51 -17.86 20.34
C ILE A 25 4.14 -19.22 20.09
N THR A 26 3.39 -20.14 19.50
CA THR A 26 3.89 -21.47 19.16
C THR A 26 4.53 -21.49 17.77
N PHE A 27 5.35 -22.50 17.52
CA PHE A 27 6.10 -22.71 16.27
C PHE A 27 5.89 -24.17 15.82
N ASN A 28 4.63 -24.60 15.80
CA ASN A 28 4.26 -26.00 15.55
C ASN A 28 4.31 -26.33 14.05
N TYR A 29 3.91 -25.38 13.20
CA TYR A 29 3.85 -25.58 11.75
C TYR A 29 5.03 -24.94 11.00
N MET A 30 5.59 -23.87 11.55
CA MET A 30 6.82 -23.26 11.07
C MET A 30 7.82 -23.21 12.21
N GLY A 31 8.93 -23.93 12.06
CA GLY A 31 10.01 -23.96 13.05
C GLY A 31 10.71 -22.60 13.19
N GLU A 32 11.47 -22.44 14.27
CA GLU A 32 12.16 -21.18 14.56
C GLU A 32 13.17 -20.77 13.47
N SER A 33 13.88 -21.73 12.85
CA SER A 33 14.81 -21.45 11.75
C SER A 33 14.10 -20.87 10.52
N ILE A 34 12.98 -21.46 10.13
CA ILE A 34 12.13 -20.99 9.02
C ILE A 34 11.54 -19.62 9.37
N ALA A 35 11.12 -19.41 10.62
CA ALA A 35 10.61 -18.12 11.05
C ALA A 35 11.70 -17.03 11.02
N ILE A 36 12.93 -17.35 11.37
CA ILE A 36 14.07 -16.41 11.28
C ILE A 36 14.33 -16.05 9.83
N ASP A 37 14.37 -17.03 8.93
CA ASP A 37 14.56 -16.80 7.49
C ASP A 37 13.43 -15.94 6.91
N TYR A 38 12.18 -16.29 7.21
CA TYR A 38 11.00 -15.53 6.79
C TYR A 38 11.05 -14.07 7.25
N LEU A 39 11.39 -13.83 8.53
CA LEU A 39 11.45 -12.48 9.10
C LEU A 39 12.70 -11.68 8.68
N SER A 40 13.66 -12.32 8.03
CA SER A 40 14.88 -11.68 7.52
C SER A 40 14.75 -11.36 6.02
N ASN A 41 14.19 -12.29 5.24
CA ASN A 41 14.29 -12.29 3.78
C ASN A 41 12.95 -12.08 3.07
N ILE A 42 11.82 -12.43 3.69
CA ILE A 42 10.50 -12.41 3.04
C ILE A 42 9.64 -11.25 3.55
N ASN A 43 9.58 -11.08 4.88
CA ASN A 43 8.79 -10.07 5.54
C ASN A 43 9.52 -9.56 6.77
N ASN A 44 9.05 -8.48 7.39
CA ASN A 44 9.66 -7.95 8.61
C ASN A 44 8.82 -8.22 9.85
N TYR A 45 9.49 -8.26 11.00
CA TYR A 45 8.84 -8.50 12.29
C TYR A 45 7.67 -7.56 12.59
N LEU A 46 7.79 -6.26 12.28
CA LEU A 46 6.77 -5.28 12.64
C LEU A 46 5.45 -5.56 11.91
N ARG A 47 5.53 -5.89 10.62
CA ARG A 47 4.38 -6.21 9.79
C ARG A 47 3.74 -7.53 10.24
N THR A 48 4.51 -8.61 10.30
CA THR A 48 4.00 -9.93 10.73
C THR A 48 3.43 -9.90 12.15
N ALA A 49 4.12 -9.22 13.06
CA ALA A 49 3.67 -9.14 14.44
C ALA A 49 2.48 -8.18 14.61
N ALA A 50 2.08 -7.37 13.63
CA ALA A 50 0.90 -6.51 13.77
C ALA A 50 -0.39 -7.34 13.89
N TYR A 51 -0.48 -8.46 13.16
CA TYR A 51 -1.64 -9.35 13.13
C TYR A 51 -1.89 -10.08 14.46
N ARG A 52 -0.92 -10.12 15.37
CA ARG A 52 -1.10 -10.66 16.72
C ARG A 52 -2.24 -10.00 17.49
N LYS A 53 -2.59 -8.75 17.16
CA LYS A 53 -3.68 -8.00 17.81
C LYS A 53 -5.05 -8.67 17.60
N ASN A 54 -5.18 -9.49 16.56
CA ASN A 54 -6.40 -10.21 16.23
C ASN A 54 -6.64 -11.42 17.15
N TYR A 55 -5.66 -11.75 18.02
CA TYR A 55 -5.72 -12.91 18.89
C TYR A 55 -5.93 -12.50 20.34
N GLN A 56 -6.78 -13.26 21.03
CA GLN A 56 -7.03 -13.06 22.44
C GLN A 56 -5.81 -13.48 23.28
N LYS A 57 -5.72 -12.91 24.48
CA LYS A 57 -4.69 -13.26 25.48
C LYS A 57 -5.32 -13.90 26.70
N TYR A 58 -4.56 -14.73 27.39
CA TYR A 58 -4.95 -15.26 28.71
C TYR A 58 -5.16 -14.11 29.69
N GLN A 59 -6.34 -14.08 30.31
CA GLN A 59 -6.74 -13.03 31.26
C GLN A 59 -6.31 -13.34 32.70
N LYS A 60 -6.20 -14.63 33.05
CA LYS A 60 -5.89 -15.13 34.40
C LYS A 60 -4.93 -16.34 34.32
N GLY A 61 -4.34 -16.70 35.45
CA GLY A 61 -3.44 -17.85 35.57
C GLY A 61 -1.98 -17.56 35.19
N PRO A 62 -1.11 -18.60 35.19
CA PRO A 62 0.34 -18.44 35.01
C PRO A 62 0.74 -17.96 33.60
N LYS A 63 -0.15 -18.08 32.62
CA LYS A 63 0.05 -17.61 31.23
C LYS A 63 -0.51 -16.21 30.96
N LYS A 64 -0.98 -15.48 31.99
CA LYS A 64 -1.62 -14.16 31.85
C LYS A 64 -0.77 -13.23 30.96
N GLY A 65 -1.41 -12.61 29.96
CA GLY A 65 -0.77 -11.70 29.02
C GLY A 65 -0.12 -12.35 27.78
N LYS A 66 0.03 -13.69 27.75
CA LYS A 66 0.43 -14.44 26.55
C LYS A 66 -0.75 -14.68 25.62
N TYR A 67 -0.48 -14.88 24.33
CA TYR A 67 -1.53 -15.16 23.35
C TYR A 67 -2.12 -16.56 23.55
N LEU A 68 -3.43 -16.65 23.32
CA LEU A 68 -4.18 -17.91 23.31
C LEU A 68 -4.16 -18.49 21.89
N ASN A 69 -3.73 -19.74 21.75
CA ASN A 69 -3.76 -20.52 20.50
C ASN A 69 -3.19 -19.77 19.28
N LEU A 70 -2.10 -19.03 19.47
CA LEU A 70 -1.44 -18.29 18.40
C LEU A 70 -0.16 -19.02 17.97
N ASP A 71 -0.14 -19.54 16.76
CA ASP A 71 1.06 -20.03 16.09
C ASP A 71 1.67 -18.96 15.17
N PHE A 72 2.97 -19.03 14.96
CA PHE A 72 3.66 -18.15 14.02
C PHE A 72 3.15 -18.32 12.59
N SER A 73 2.80 -19.55 12.16
CA SER A 73 2.28 -19.79 10.81
C SER A 73 1.01 -19.00 10.52
N TYR A 74 0.14 -18.79 11.51
CA TYR A 74 -1.08 -18.03 11.34
C TYR A 74 -0.81 -16.54 11.06
N LEU A 75 0.26 -15.99 11.65
CA LEU A 75 0.69 -14.62 11.36
C LEU A 75 1.24 -14.49 9.93
N VAL A 76 1.93 -15.53 9.45
CA VAL A 76 2.43 -15.59 8.07
C VAL A 76 1.26 -15.68 7.10
N GLU A 77 0.32 -16.58 7.33
CA GLU A 77 -0.87 -16.76 6.51
C GLU A 77 -1.70 -15.48 6.44
N MET A 78 -1.90 -14.80 7.58
CA MET A 78 -2.58 -13.50 7.59
C MET A 78 -1.84 -12.44 6.77
N SER A 79 -0.50 -12.46 6.78
CA SER A 79 0.32 -11.54 5.96
C SER A 79 0.16 -11.79 4.46
N VAL A 80 -0.02 -13.06 4.07
CA VAL A 80 -0.24 -13.48 2.68
C VAL A 80 -1.66 -13.14 2.23
N LEU A 81 -2.66 -13.41 3.07
CA LEU A 81 -4.05 -13.06 2.80
C LEU A 81 -4.22 -11.55 2.62
N ASP A 82 -3.62 -10.76 3.49
CA ASP A 82 -3.63 -9.29 3.40
C ASP A 82 -2.92 -8.77 2.14
N MET A 83 -1.87 -9.45 1.65
CA MET A 83 -1.26 -9.15 0.37
C MET A 83 -2.23 -9.41 -0.80
N HIS A 84 -2.84 -10.61 -0.86
CA HIS A 84 -3.81 -10.94 -1.90
C HIS A 84 -5.01 -10.00 -1.90
N TYR A 85 -5.51 -9.66 -0.72
CA TYR A 85 -6.62 -8.74 -0.56
C TYR A 85 -6.31 -7.36 -1.17
N ARG A 86 -5.11 -6.80 -0.90
CA ARG A 86 -4.70 -5.53 -1.52
C ARG A 86 -4.68 -5.60 -3.04
N PHE A 87 -4.13 -6.67 -3.61
CA PHE A 87 -4.09 -6.83 -5.07
C PHE A 87 -5.49 -6.92 -5.68
N LEU A 88 -6.41 -7.62 -5.00
CA LEU A 88 -7.80 -7.72 -5.44
C LEU A 88 -8.50 -6.36 -5.39
N ILE A 89 -8.41 -5.64 -4.27
CA ILE A 89 -9.00 -4.30 -4.14
C ILE A 89 -8.41 -3.34 -5.17
N GLN A 90 -7.08 -3.37 -5.36
CA GLN A 90 -6.41 -2.50 -6.32
C GLN A 90 -6.92 -2.74 -7.74
N LYS A 91 -7.08 -4.00 -8.15
CA LYS A 91 -7.64 -4.35 -9.45
C LYS A 91 -9.06 -3.81 -9.61
N MET A 92 -9.93 -4.04 -8.61
CA MET A 92 -11.31 -3.53 -8.65
C MET A 92 -11.34 -1.99 -8.72
N CYS A 93 -10.50 -1.30 -7.96
CA CYS A 93 -10.41 0.16 -8.02
C CYS A 93 -9.97 0.65 -9.40
N SER A 94 -8.99 0.00 -10.04
CA SER A 94 -8.55 0.37 -11.40
C SER A 94 -9.66 0.13 -12.44
N ASP A 95 -10.41 -0.96 -12.32
CA ASP A 95 -11.55 -1.24 -13.23
C ASP A 95 -12.67 -0.21 -13.05
N ILE A 96 -12.99 0.16 -11.80
CA ILE A 96 -13.98 1.20 -11.47
C ILE A 96 -13.52 2.57 -11.98
N GLU A 97 -12.28 2.95 -11.71
CA GLU A 97 -11.68 4.22 -12.15
C GLU A 97 -11.75 4.34 -13.67
N HIS A 98 -11.36 3.29 -14.39
CA HIS A 98 -11.45 3.28 -15.85
C HIS A 98 -12.90 3.46 -16.33
N SER A 99 -13.85 2.73 -15.75
CA SER A 99 -15.27 2.86 -16.10
C SER A 99 -15.80 4.28 -15.85
N MET A 100 -15.43 4.90 -14.73
CA MET A 100 -15.82 6.27 -14.40
C MET A 100 -15.20 7.28 -15.37
N CYS A 101 -13.92 7.12 -15.72
CA CYS A 101 -13.24 7.99 -16.68
C CYS A 101 -13.88 7.92 -18.08
N VAL A 102 -14.21 6.71 -18.56
CA VAL A 102 -14.89 6.53 -19.85
C VAL A 102 -16.28 7.19 -19.84
N GLN A 103 -17.05 7.02 -18.75
CA GLN A 103 -18.34 7.66 -18.61
C GLN A 103 -18.22 9.19 -18.60
N LEU A 104 -17.27 9.73 -17.83
CA LEU A 104 -17.02 11.17 -17.76
C LEU A 104 -16.66 11.75 -19.13
N ILE A 105 -15.73 11.12 -19.87
CA ILE A 105 -15.32 11.58 -21.19
C ILE A 105 -16.52 11.57 -22.14
N ARG A 106 -17.27 10.47 -22.17
CA ARG A 106 -18.45 10.34 -23.02
C ARG A 106 -19.50 11.41 -22.71
N ASP A 107 -19.72 11.71 -21.44
CA ASP A 107 -20.72 12.70 -21.03
C ASP A 107 -20.27 14.13 -21.44
N ILE A 108 -18.97 14.44 -21.41
CA ILE A 108 -18.40 15.69 -21.93
C ILE A 108 -18.52 15.74 -23.46
N GLU A 109 -18.14 14.68 -24.17
CA GLU A 109 -18.18 14.64 -25.65
C GLU A 109 -19.59 14.78 -26.22
N ASN A 110 -20.60 14.32 -25.49
CA ASN A 110 -22.00 14.43 -25.90
C ASN A 110 -22.65 15.76 -25.50
N ASP A 111 -21.99 16.60 -24.71
CA ASP A 111 -22.48 17.93 -24.37
C ASP A 111 -22.06 18.94 -25.44
N SER A 112 -22.99 19.24 -26.36
CA SER A 112 -22.79 20.25 -27.42
C SER A 112 -22.56 21.68 -26.92
N THR A 113 -22.75 21.95 -25.63
CA THR A 113 -22.65 23.30 -25.04
C THR A 113 -21.35 23.56 -24.29
N THR A 114 -20.56 22.53 -24.02
CA THR A 114 -19.34 22.62 -23.22
C THR A 114 -18.14 22.16 -24.05
N ASP A 115 -17.20 23.06 -24.35
CA ASP A 115 -15.90 22.65 -24.86
C ASP A 115 -15.09 22.03 -23.71
N GLY A 116 -14.58 20.81 -23.92
CA GLY A 116 -13.77 20.10 -22.93
C GLY A 116 -12.54 20.89 -22.48
N TYR A 117 -12.00 21.77 -23.31
CA TYR A 117 -10.88 22.64 -22.95
C TYR A 117 -11.29 23.78 -22.00
N ASP A 118 -12.49 24.33 -22.16
CA ASP A 118 -13.02 25.38 -21.29
C ASP A 118 -13.21 24.84 -19.87
N LEU A 119 -13.72 23.61 -19.73
CA LEU A 119 -13.86 22.94 -18.43
C LEU A 119 -12.51 22.77 -17.71
N VAL A 120 -11.47 22.38 -18.45
CA VAL A 120 -10.11 22.23 -17.91
C VAL A 120 -9.54 23.59 -17.51
N HIS A 121 -9.78 24.63 -18.31
CA HIS A 121 -9.35 25.99 -18.01
C HIS A 121 -10.03 26.53 -16.73
N ASP A 122 -11.34 26.31 -16.59
CA ASP A 122 -12.12 26.70 -15.41
C ASP A 122 -11.64 25.96 -14.16
N PHE A 123 -11.36 24.66 -14.27
CA PHE A 123 -10.81 23.87 -13.18
C PHE A 123 -9.46 24.43 -12.70
N PHE A 124 -8.56 24.73 -13.63
CA PHE A 124 -7.24 25.28 -13.31
C PHE A 124 -7.30 26.69 -12.74
N THR A 125 -8.20 27.53 -13.25
CA THR A 125 -8.44 28.89 -12.72
C THR A 125 -8.98 28.82 -11.29
N LYS A 126 -9.86 27.86 -10.99
CA LYS A 126 -10.44 27.67 -9.66
C LYS A 126 -9.48 27.03 -8.67
N TYR A 127 -8.57 26.16 -9.13
CA TYR A 127 -7.64 25.40 -8.28
C TYR A 127 -6.16 25.56 -8.69
N PRO A 128 -5.58 26.76 -8.58
CA PRO A 128 -4.21 27.05 -9.04
C PRO A 128 -3.12 26.27 -8.28
N LYS A 129 -3.43 25.72 -7.10
CA LYS A 129 -2.51 24.89 -6.31
C LYS A 129 -2.27 23.52 -6.97
N GLU A 130 -3.25 22.99 -7.70
CA GLU A 130 -3.12 21.69 -8.37
C GLU A 130 -2.18 21.78 -9.59
N ILE A 131 -2.18 22.91 -10.29
CA ILE A 131 -1.22 23.19 -11.37
C ILE A 131 0.23 23.09 -10.87
N LYS A 132 0.52 23.71 -9.73
CA LYS A 132 1.87 23.68 -9.15
C LYS A 132 2.33 22.26 -8.79
N LYS A 133 1.40 21.41 -8.34
CA LYS A 133 1.71 19.99 -8.07
C LYS A 133 2.00 19.25 -9.36
N ILE A 134 1.16 19.39 -10.38
CA ILE A 134 1.34 18.77 -11.70
C ILE A 134 2.69 19.19 -12.30
N GLN A 135 3.02 20.48 -12.26
CA GLN A 135 4.32 21.00 -12.74
C GLN A 135 5.51 20.41 -11.96
N SER A 136 5.40 20.30 -10.63
CA SER A 136 6.46 19.70 -9.81
C SER A 136 6.65 18.21 -10.07
N THR A 137 5.58 17.49 -10.46
CA THR A 137 5.63 16.09 -10.85
C THR A 137 6.26 15.95 -12.23
N ILE A 138 5.94 16.82 -13.19
CA ILE A 138 6.55 16.81 -14.54
C ILE A 138 8.05 17.09 -14.48
N ALA A 139 8.49 18.05 -13.66
CA ALA A 139 9.90 18.41 -13.49
C ALA A 139 10.74 17.39 -12.69
N SER A 140 10.14 16.25 -12.31
CA SER A 140 10.86 15.16 -11.64
C SER A 140 11.63 14.34 -12.69
N PRO A 141 12.92 14.00 -12.46
CA PRO A 141 13.75 13.23 -13.40
C PRO A 141 13.20 11.83 -13.75
N HIS A 142 12.19 11.37 -13.04
CA HIS A 142 11.57 10.05 -13.21
C HIS A 142 10.33 10.06 -14.12
N THR A 143 9.89 11.24 -14.58
CA THR A 143 8.64 11.42 -15.35
C THR A 143 8.78 12.36 -16.55
N GLU A 144 9.99 12.87 -16.84
CA GLU A 144 10.28 13.75 -17.97
C GLU A 144 9.86 13.14 -19.32
N SER A 145 9.98 11.82 -19.50
CA SER A 145 9.82 11.21 -20.83
C SER A 145 8.40 11.23 -21.42
N PRO A 146 7.28 10.93 -20.70
CA PRO A 146 5.97 10.84 -21.36
C PRO A 146 5.19 12.16 -21.45
N LEU A 147 5.37 13.09 -20.50
CA LEU A 147 4.57 14.31 -20.38
C LEU A 147 5.14 15.47 -21.22
N GLU A 148 6.46 15.54 -21.38
CA GLU A 148 7.10 16.49 -22.28
C GLU A 148 6.76 16.18 -23.76
N ILE A 149 6.58 14.89 -24.08
CA ILE A 149 6.02 14.46 -25.37
C ILE A 149 4.62 15.04 -25.53
N LEU A 150 3.69 14.81 -24.60
CA LEU A 150 2.30 15.29 -24.68
C LEU A 150 2.18 16.83 -24.79
N TYR A 151 3.04 17.57 -24.10
CA TYR A 151 3.05 19.03 -24.15
C TYR A 151 3.69 19.59 -25.44
N ASN A 152 4.70 18.92 -26.00
CA ASN A 152 5.33 19.29 -27.27
C ASN A 152 4.61 18.73 -28.51
N THR A 153 3.73 17.73 -28.37
CA THR A 153 2.87 17.22 -29.46
C THR A 153 1.55 17.97 -29.58
N ASN A 154 1.60 19.29 -29.43
CA ASN A 154 0.58 20.20 -29.98
C ASN A 154 0.61 20.24 -31.54
N ASN A 155 0.99 19.12 -32.18
CA ASN A 155 0.89 18.88 -33.61
C ASN A 155 0.61 17.39 -33.88
N GLU A 156 -0.70 17.09 -33.95
CA GLU A 156 -1.38 16.06 -34.76
C GLU A 156 -1.15 14.54 -34.58
N SER A 157 -0.13 14.05 -33.87
CA SER A 157 0.37 12.69 -34.18
C SER A 157 -0.03 11.53 -33.25
N ILE A 158 -0.63 11.77 -32.08
CA ILE A 158 -0.91 10.67 -31.12
C ILE A 158 -2.27 10.00 -31.36
N TRP A 159 -3.28 10.76 -31.77
CA TRP A 159 -4.64 10.24 -32.01
C TRP A 159 -4.78 9.39 -33.29
N LYS A 160 -3.83 9.50 -34.24
CA LYS A 160 -3.80 8.67 -35.46
C LYS A 160 -3.31 7.23 -35.24
N ARG A 161 -2.86 6.87 -34.03
CA ARG A 161 -2.30 5.53 -33.75
C ARG A 161 -3.24 4.60 -32.98
N LEU A 162 -4.44 5.07 -32.64
CA LEU A 162 -5.48 4.30 -31.94
C LEU A 162 -6.77 4.14 -32.78
N SER A 163 -6.72 4.45 -34.08
CA SER A 163 -7.68 4.02 -35.11
C SER A 163 -7.10 2.87 -35.93
#